data_AF-A0A9X1PI68-F1
#
_entry.id   AF-A0A9X1PI68-F1
#
_cell.length_a   1.000
_cell.length_b   1.000
_cell.length_c   1.000
_cell.angle_alpha   90.00
_cell.angle_beta   90.00
_cell.angle_gamma   90.00
#
_symmetry.space_group_name_H-M   'P 1'
#
loop_
_entity.id
_entity.type
_entity.pdbx_description
1 polymer ?
#
loop_
_entity_poly.entity_id
_entity_poly.type
_entity_poly.pdbx_seq_one_letter_code
_entity_poly.pdbx_strand_id
1 'polypeptide(L)'
;MLGFEKFLKTCWNADPERGEANFDIDDDKIQKGQYNIFTNDIQKPKKVDLFERELREKIMTKILVTDKDIYLFTLSNGFLPYHARKVVSSMIRDDKIQKCNLNLTTEVCKTKFPLTQVKLK
;
A
#
# COMPACT_ATOMS: atom_id res chain seq x y z
N MET A 1 14.28 2.01 -11.50
CA MET A 1 12.97 2.04 -10.82
C MET A 1 12.41 3.44 -10.52
N LEU A 2 13.07 4.55 -10.92
CA LEU A 2 12.52 5.89 -10.67
C LEU A 2 11.31 6.25 -11.56
N GLY A 3 11.28 5.77 -12.81
CA GLY A 3 10.20 6.12 -13.75
C GLY A 3 8.83 5.63 -13.31
N PHE A 4 8.77 4.40 -12.81
CA PHE A 4 7.52 3.78 -12.38
C PHE A 4 6.92 4.46 -11.14
N GLU A 5 7.73 4.77 -10.13
CA GLU A 5 7.26 5.51 -8.96
C GLU A 5 6.79 6.93 -9.31
N LYS A 6 7.49 7.62 -10.23
CA LYS A 6 7.07 8.94 -10.73
C LYS A 6 5.73 8.87 -11.45
N PHE A 7 5.54 7.85 -12.29
CA PHE A 7 4.27 7.62 -12.98
C PHE A 7 3.13 7.41 -11.98
N LEU A 8 3.30 6.51 -11.00
CA LEU A 8 2.29 6.28 -9.96
C LEU A 8 2.01 7.55 -9.15
N LYS A 9 3.02 8.37 -8.85
CA LYS A 9 2.80 9.67 -8.19
C LYS A 9 1.88 10.56 -9.01
N THR A 10 2.05 10.64 -10.32
CA THR A 10 1.16 11.41 -11.18
C THR A 10 -0.27 10.86 -11.16
N CYS A 11 -0.45 9.53 -11.23
CA CYS A 11 -1.76 8.90 -11.18
C CYS A 11 -2.49 9.19 -9.86
N TRP A 12 -1.83 9.01 -8.73
CA TRP A 12 -2.38 9.30 -7.39
C TRP A 12 -2.55 10.80 -7.10
N ASN A 13 -1.82 11.68 -7.80
CA ASN A 13 -2.07 13.12 -7.72
C ASN A 13 -3.29 13.53 -8.54
N ALA A 14 -3.56 12.85 -9.66
CA ALA A 14 -4.71 13.11 -10.52
C ALA A 14 -6.01 12.57 -9.90
N ASP A 15 -5.96 11.37 -9.33
CA ASP A 15 -7.06 10.76 -8.57
C ASP A 15 -6.53 10.26 -7.21
N PRO A 16 -6.67 11.06 -6.14
CA PRO A 16 -6.21 10.69 -4.80
C PRO A 16 -6.98 9.54 -4.15
N GLU A 17 -8.14 9.16 -4.68
CA GLU A 17 -8.96 8.08 -4.11
C GLU A 17 -8.61 6.75 -4.78
N ARG A 18 -8.50 6.70 -6.11
CA ARG A 18 -8.29 5.45 -6.85
C ARG A 18 -6.87 5.26 -7.39
N GLY A 19 -6.13 6.36 -7.59
CA GLY A 19 -4.82 6.31 -8.24
C GLY A 19 -4.89 5.95 -9.72
N GLU A 20 -6.01 6.25 -10.38
CA GLU A 20 -6.29 5.91 -11.78
C GLU A 20 -6.65 7.14 -12.61
N ALA A 21 -6.72 6.96 -13.93
CA ALA A 21 -7.26 8.01 -14.80
C ALA A 21 -8.76 8.22 -14.48
N ASN A 22 -9.27 9.44 -14.65
CA ASN A 22 -10.67 9.83 -14.41
C ASN A 22 -11.69 9.21 -15.39
N PHE A 23 -11.52 7.93 -15.73
CA PHE A 23 -12.47 7.15 -16.49
C PHE A 23 -12.98 6.06 -15.56
N ASP A 24 -14.23 6.18 -15.11
CA ASP A 24 -14.92 5.16 -14.32
C ASP A 24 -15.35 4.01 -15.24
N ILE A 25 -14.36 3.27 -15.77
CA ILE A 25 -14.59 2.12 -16.65
C ILE A 25 -15.21 0.95 -15.86
N ASP A 26 -14.89 0.86 -14.57
CA ASP A 26 -15.29 -0.24 -13.68
C ASP A 26 -16.65 -0.04 -12.97
N ASP A 27 -17.41 1.02 -13.29
CA ASP A 27 -18.70 1.40 -12.65
C ASP A 27 -18.63 1.34 -11.11
N ASP A 28 -17.50 1.73 -10.54
CA ASP A 28 -17.26 1.53 -9.10
C ASP A 28 -18.07 2.53 -8.26
N LYS A 29 -18.70 3.55 -8.88
CA LYS A 29 -19.65 4.53 -8.27
C LYS A 29 -19.14 5.20 -6.98
N ILE A 30 -17.83 5.34 -6.83
CA ILE A 30 -17.24 5.92 -5.62
C ILE A 30 -17.37 7.43 -5.73
N GLN A 31 -18.38 7.99 -5.09
CA GLN A 31 -18.45 9.44 -4.88
C GLN A 31 -17.77 9.80 -3.56
N LYS A 32 -16.90 10.81 -3.62
CA LYS A 32 -16.17 11.32 -2.46
C LYS A 32 -17.13 11.65 -1.31
N GLY A 33 -16.96 10.97 -0.18
CA GLY A 33 -17.79 11.17 1.02
C GLY A 33 -19.15 10.48 1.00
N GLN A 34 -19.41 9.59 0.03
CA GLN A 34 -20.62 8.78 0.04
C GLN A 34 -20.59 7.80 1.21
N TYR A 35 -21.49 8.02 2.16
CA TYR A 35 -21.72 7.10 3.27
C TYR A 35 -22.45 5.87 2.76
N ASN A 36 -21.91 4.70 3.07
CA ASN A 36 -22.64 3.47 2.86
C ASN A 36 -23.60 3.27 4.05
N ILE A 37 -24.90 3.48 3.80
CA ILE A 37 -25.96 3.36 4.80
C ILE A 37 -26.09 1.95 5.42
N PHE A 38 -25.52 0.92 4.78
CA PHE A 38 -25.57 -0.45 5.28
C PHE A 38 -24.34 -0.83 6.12
N THR A 39 -23.20 -0.19 5.88
CA THR A 39 -21.95 -0.47 6.61
C THR A 39 -21.57 0.63 7.60
N ASN A 40 -22.29 1.76 7.57
CA ASN A 40 -22.03 2.95 8.39
C ASN A 40 -20.57 3.45 8.30
N ASP A 41 -19.95 3.26 7.13
CA ASP A 41 -18.56 3.57 6.84
C ASP A 41 -18.45 4.36 5.53
N ILE A 42 -17.36 5.12 5.40
CA ILE A 42 -17.03 5.81 4.16
C ILE A 42 -16.63 4.75 3.13
N GLN A 43 -17.27 4.75 1.97
CA GLN A 43 -17.04 3.76 0.94
C GLN A 43 -15.60 3.89 0.40
N LYS A 44 -14.72 2.99 0.83
CA LYS A 44 -13.36 2.92 0.32
C LYS A 44 -13.34 2.22 -1.05
N PRO A 45 -12.39 2.58 -1.92
CA PRO A 45 -12.18 1.83 -3.15
C PRO A 45 -11.82 0.38 -2.88
N LYS A 46 -12.53 -0.54 -3.54
CA LYS A 46 -12.32 -1.99 -3.40
C LYS A 46 -10.86 -2.38 -3.66
N LYS A 47 -10.18 -1.69 -4.58
CA LYS A 47 -8.77 -1.91 -4.91
C LYS A 47 -7.83 -1.56 -3.75
N VAL A 48 -8.11 -0.46 -3.04
CA VAL A 48 -7.33 -0.05 -1.85
C VAL A 48 -7.52 -1.09 -0.75
N ASP A 49 -8.76 -1.49 -0.47
CA ASP A 49 -9.05 -2.50 0.55
C ASP A 49 -8.42 -3.87 0.22
N LEU A 50 -8.48 -4.29 -1.06
CA LEU A 50 -7.85 -5.51 -1.53
C LEU A 50 -6.33 -5.46 -1.31
N PHE A 51 -5.68 -4.34 -1.68
CA PHE A 51 -4.25 -4.15 -1.45
C PHE A 51 -3.88 -4.16 0.03
N GLU A 52 -4.62 -3.44 0.88
CA GLU A 52 -4.36 -3.41 2.32
C GLU A 52 -4.49 -4.82 2.94
N ARG A 53 -5.48 -5.61 2.50
CA ARG A 53 -5.68 -7.01 2.93
C ARG A 53 -4.55 -7.92 2.47
N GLU A 54 -4.23 -7.91 1.17
CA GLU A 54 -3.18 -8.77 0.63
C GLU A 54 -1.81 -8.45 1.21
N LEU A 55 -1.48 -7.16 1.40
CA LEU A 55 -0.22 -6.76 2.03
C LEU A 55 -0.12 -7.32 3.46
N ARG A 56 -1.19 -7.23 4.25
CA ARG A 56 -1.24 -7.80 5.60
C ARG A 56 -1.05 -9.31 5.58
N GLU A 57 -1.79 -10.01 4.74
CA GLU A 57 -1.72 -11.47 4.62
C GLU A 57 -0.32 -11.93 4.21
N LYS A 58 0.30 -11.28 3.23
CA LYS A 58 1.65 -11.63 2.77
C LYS A 58 2.75 -11.33 3.80
N ILE A 59 2.57 -10.30 4.63
CA ILE A 59 3.46 -10.05 5.77
C ILE A 59 3.28 -11.15 6.84
N MET A 60 2.04 -11.49 7.19
CA MET A 60 1.72 -12.50 8.21
C MET A 60 2.18 -13.91 7.81
N THR A 61 2.07 -14.25 6.52
CA THR A 61 2.54 -15.53 5.97
C THR A 61 4.06 -15.57 5.73
N LYS A 62 4.79 -14.50 6.11
CA LYS A 62 6.24 -14.35 5.90
C LYS A 62 6.66 -14.48 4.43
N ILE A 63 5.76 -14.17 3.50
CA ILE A 63 6.09 -14.04 2.07
C ILE A 63 6.85 -12.73 1.84
N LEU A 64 6.42 -11.65 2.49
CA LEU A 64 7.09 -10.35 2.45
C LEU A 64 7.91 -10.17 3.73
N VAL A 65 9.19 -10.52 3.66
CA VAL A 65 10.08 -10.56 4.83
C VAL A 65 10.89 -9.27 4.96
N THR A 66 11.26 -8.64 3.84
CA THR A 66 12.12 -7.46 3.83
C THR A 66 11.39 -6.19 3.41
N ASP A 67 11.92 -5.03 3.82
CA ASP A 67 11.49 -3.72 3.32
C ASP A 67 11.56 -3.62 1.79
N LYS A 68 12.54 -4.27 1.15
CA LYS A 68 12.61 -4.40 -0.32
C LYS A 68 11.43 -5.17 -0.90
N ASP A 69 11.05 -6.30 -0.30
CA ASP A 69 9.93 -7.11 -0.80
C ASP A 69 8.62 -6.32 -0.70
N ILE A 70 8.41 -5.65 0.44
CA ILE A 70 7.24 -4.79 0.67
C ILE A 70 7.23 -3.63 -0.33
N TYR A 71 8.37 -2.99 -0.53
CA TYR A 71 8.50 -1.89 -1.49
C TYR A 71 8.16 -2.34 -2.91
N LEU A 72 8.73 -3.46 -3.35
CA LEU A 72 8.49 -4.00 -4.68
C LEU A 72 7.03 -4.41 -4.87
N PHE A 73 6.47 -5.14 -3.91
CA PHE A 73 5.06 -5.54 -3.93
C PHE A 73 4.13 -4.32 -4.00
N THR A 74 4.43 -3.27 -3.24
CA THR A 74 3.65 -2.02 -3.23
C THR A 74 3.62 -1.37 -4.61
N LEU A 75 4.79 -1.21 -5.23
CA LEU A 75 4.88 -0.65 -6.57
C LEU A 75 4.20 -1.56 -7.59
N SER A 76 4.48 -2.87 -7.58
CA SER A 76 3.89 -3.81 -8.54
C SER A 76 2.36 -3.84 -8.53
N ASN A 77 1.71 -3.48 -7.41
CA ASN A 77 0.26 -3.35 -7.31
C ASN A 77 -0.28 -1.96 -7.66
N GLY A 78 0.57 -1.02 -8.07
CA GLY A 78 0.18 0.34 -8.45
C GLY A 78 0.03 1.31 -7.27
N PHE A 79 0.58 0.98 -6.11
CA PHE A 79 0.48 1.80 -4.91
C PHE A 79 1.78 2.56 -4.61
N LEU A 80 1.65 3.67 -3.89
CA LEU A 80 2.80 4.45 -3.42
C LEU A 80 3.31 3.92 -2.08
N PRO A 81 4.62 4.07 -1.78
CA PRO A 81 5.23 3.64 -0.52
C PRO A 81 4.51 4.12 0.75
N TYR A 82 3.85 5.29 0.70
CA TYR A 82 3.10 5.81 1.84
C TYR A 82 1.90 4.92 2.22
N HIS A 83 1.25 4.26 1.25
CA HIS A 83 0.14 3.35 1.50
C HIS A 83 0.60 2.14 2.31
N ALA A 84 1.73 1.54 1.91
CA ALA A 84 2.34 0.46 2.66
C ALA A 84 2.76 0.88 4.08
N ARG A 85 3.31 2.10 4.26
CA ARG A 85 3.61 2.64 5.60
C ARG A 85 2.37 2.71 6.49
N LYS A 86 1.22 3.13 5.95
CA LYS A 86 -0.05 3.19 6.69
C LYS A 86 -0.48 1.79 7.16
N VAL A 87 -0.40 0.79 6.29
CA VAL A 87 -0.72 -0.61 6.61
C VAL A 87 0.22 -1.15 7.68
N VAL A 88 1.54 -1.02 7.50
CA VAL A 88 2.54 -1.48 8.48
C VAL A 88 2.37 -0.79 9.83
N SER A 89 2.13 0.52 9.84
CA SER A 89 1.88 1.26 11.09
C SER A 89 0.61 0.77 11.80
N SER A 90 -0.45 0.43 11.06
CA SER A 90 -1.63 -0.19 11.65
C SER A 90 -1.33 -1.57 12.24
N MET A 91 -0.51 -2.39 11.58
CA MET A 91 -0.12 -3.70 12.10
C MET A 91 0.77 -3.61 13.35
N ILE A 92 1.65 -2.61 13.45
CA ILE A 92 2.44 -2.33 14.66
C ILE A 92 1.51 -1.94 15.81
N ARG A 93 0.52 -1.08 15.55
CA ARG A 93 -0.46 -0.65 16.55
C ARG A 93 -1.34 -1.80 17.03
N ASP A 94 -1.71 -2.70 16.12
CA ASP A 94 -2.52 -3.89 16.41
C ASP A 94 -1.67 -5.04 17.03
N ASP A 95 -0.41 -4.75 17.39
CA ASP A 95 0.57 -5.66 18.00
C ASP A 95 0.91 -6.93 17.22
N LYS A 96 0.60 -6.97 15.91
CA LYS A 96 0.86 -8.13 15.04
C LYS A 96 2.31 -8.23 14.59
N ILE A 97 3.01 -7.10 14.51
CA ILE A 97 4.40 -7.02 14.09
C ILE A 97 5.21 -6.19 15.08
N GLN A 98 6.49 -6.54 15.23
CA GLN A 98 7.41 -5.78 16.04
C GLN A 98 7.65 -4.40 15.42
N LYS A 99 7.86 -3.39 16.27
CA LYS A 99 8.19 -2.04 15.82
C LYS A 99 9.48 -2.07 14.98
N CYS A 100 9.34 -1.79 13.68
CA CYS A 100 10.44 -1.75 12.72
C CYS A 100 10.40 -0.45 11.90
N ASN A 101 11.57 0.11 11.57
CA ASN A 101 11.67 1.27 10.68
C ASN A 101 12.01 0.79 9.26
N LEU A 102 10.98 0.62 8.42
CA LEU A 102 11.17 0.12 7.05
C LEU A 102 11.64 1.24 6.12
N ASN A 103 12.67 0.95 5.33
CA ASN A 103 13.09 1.83 4.25
C ASN A 103 12.27 1.52 2.99
N LEU A 104 11.20 2.27 2.74
CA LEU A 104 10.38 2.10 1.53
C LEU A 104 10.72 3.17 0.51
N THR A 105 11.96 3.17 0.05
CA THR A 105 12.47 4.11 -0.98
C THR A 105 13.19 3.36 -2.09
N THR A 106 13.47 4.02 -3.20
CA THR A 106 14.27 3.42 -4.30
C THR A 106 15.64 2.91 -3.88
N GLU A 107 16.15 3.31 -2.71
CA GLU A 107 17.46 2.90 -2.21
C GLU A 107 17.54 1.41 -1.87
N VAL A 108 16.44 0.78 -1.45
CA VAL A 108 16.41 -0.67 -1.17
C VAL A 108 16.63 -1.53 -2.41
N CYS A 109 16.51 -0.94 -3.59
CA CYS A 109 16.82 -1.61 -4.85
C CYS A 109 18.32 -1.57 -5.19
N LYS A 110 19.13 -0.79 -4.47
CA LYS A 110 20.60 -0.73 -4.65
C LYS A 110 21.23 -1.99 -4.04
N THR A 111 22.21 -2.57 -4.73
CA THR A 111 22.85 -3.86 -4.39
C THR A 111 23.55 -3.91 -3.03
N LYS A 112 23.89 -2.78 -2.42
CA LYS A 112 24.60 -2.70 -1.13
C LYS A 112 23.76 -2.09 0.00
N PHE A 113 22.43 -2.00 -0.16
CA PHE A 113 21.58 -1.37 0.84
C PHE A 113 21.23 -2.35 1.98
N PRO A 114 21.37 -1.96 3.26
CA PRO A 114 20.98 -2.82 4.38
C PRO A 114 19.45 -2.97 4.40
N LEU A 115 18.97 -4.21 4.32
CA LEU A 115 17.55 -4.50 4.32
C LEU A 115 17.04 -4.74 5.74
N THR A 116 15.90 -4.13 6.05
CA THR A 116 15.23 -4.34 7.34
C THR A 116 14.26 -5.51 7.23
N GLN A 117 14.38 -6.49 8.12
CA GLN A 117 13.45 -7.62 8.18
C GLN A 117 12.25 -7.30 9.09
N VAL A 118 11.06 -7.65 8.63
CA VAL A 118 9.84 -7.60 9.43
C VAL A 118 9.80 -8.82 10.34
N LYS A 119 9.75 -8.57 11.65
CA LYS A 119 9.58 -9.63 12.66
C LYS A 119 8.13 -9.61 13.15
N LEU A 120 7.47 -10.76 13.04
CA LEU A 120 6.16 -10.98 13.67
C LEU A 120 6.36 -11.06 15.19
N LYS A 121 5.36 -10.60 15.93
CA LYS A 121 5.33 -10.76 17.39
C LYS A 121 4.82 -12.14 17.78
#